data_AF-A0A8J1TML7-F1
#
_entry.id   AF-A0A8J1TML7-F1
#
_cell.length_a   1.000
_cell.length_b   1.000
_cell.length_c   1.000
_cell.angle_alpha   90.00
_cell.angle_beta   90.00
_cell.angle_gamma   90.00
#
_symmetry.space_group_name_H-M   'P 1'
#
loop_
_entity.id
_entity.type
_entity.pdbx_description
1 polymer ?
#
loop_
_entity_poly.entity_id
_entity_poly.type
_entity_poly.pdbx_seq_one_letter_code
_entity_poly.pdbx_strand_id
1 'polypeptide(L)'
;KLYTISKNFQDEIYRIMNPKNCEEALFFMCHWKSDNKWGFGSITQHILFCLSMAVKLKRVLVLQVDTMAPDDWFNYFQPPSGKCSLDSISFDAYRTWPKGEKGNTPEIFNISGSEFHKSKLIKLTLPRWNFTNFDKFVPYGLQALAQEDIGKLRHTHRCPEIWSLGQYAKYLFRLQPDFEKSLSVLKTRLGYNTNTIGIHIRRGDKIKKVPYTSIEKYISTAEEYFTNKNSSGGRRSVYIASDEGKIFKELSEKYPDFTFVYNNNETKYKRKRTDMFNEIITDVILLAQADYFIGTYSSNIGRLVHQLRQGRYIDGTCASHSLDMEYFYVACCGIKMLNMPSNCQIQDASKLQRVI
;
A
#
# COMPACT_ATOMS: atom_id res chain seq x y z
N LYS A 1 -19.19 -2.89 14.66
CA LYS A 1 -18.64 -4.26 14.47
C LYS A 1 -17.28 -4.22 13.76
N LEU A 2 -17.21 -3.80 12.48
CA LEU A 2 -15.94 -3.72 11.73
C LEU A 2 -14.89 -2.79 12.37
N TYR A 3 -15.30 -1.68 12.97
CA TYR A 3 -14.40 -0.81 13.76
C TYR A 3 -13.67 -1.58 14.88
N THR A 4 -14.41 -2.37 15.66
CA THR A 4 -13.86 -3.20 16.74
C THR A 4 -12.88 -4.23 16.20
N ILE A 5 -13.21 -4.88 15.09
CA ILE A 5 -12.31 -5.86 14.43
C ILE A 5 -11.02 -5.16 13.94
N SER A 6 -11.12 -3.97 13.35
CA SER A 6 -9.94 -3.16 12.97
C SER A 6 -9.09 -2.82 14.19
N LYS A 7 -9.71 -2.38 15.29
CA LYS A 7 -8.99 -2.08 16.54
C LYS A 7 -8.24 -3.30 17.07
N ASN A 8 -8.93 -4.43 17.23
CA ASN A 8 -8.31 -5.68 17.70
C ASN A 8 -7.14 -6.11 16.79
N PHE A 9 -7.29 -5.97 15.47
CA PHE A 9 -6.22 -6.25 14.51
C PHE A 9 -5.01 -5.33 14.75
N GLN A 10 -5.22 -4.01 14.85
CA GLN A 10 -4.14 -3.05 15.07
C GLN A 10 -3.44 -3.28 16.42
N ASP A 11 -4.20 -3.57 17.47
CA ASP A 11 -3.69 -3.86 18.81
C ASP A 11 -2.80 -5.11 18.79
N GLU A 12 -3.20 -6.16 18.06
CA GLU A 12 -2.39 -7.37 17.92
C GLU A 12 -1.11 -7.13 17.11
N ILE A 13 -1.16 -6.38 16.00
CA ILE A 13 0.07 -6.00 15.28
C ILE A 13 0.99 -5.23 16.23
N TYR A 14 0.46 -4.21 16.92
CA TYR A 14 1.24 -3.36 17.82
C TYR A 14 1.91 -4.19 18.93
N ARG A 15 1.18 -5.13 19.54
CA ARG A 15 1.68 -6.02 20.58
C ARG A 15 2.83 -6.89 20.09
N ILE A 16 2.72 -7.46 18.88
CA ILE A 16 3.79 -8.29 18.30
C ILE A 16 5.02 -7.44 17.97
N MET A 17 4.83 -6.23 17.43
CA MET A 17 5.94 -5.34 17.07
C MET A 17 6.63 -4.71 18.29
N ASN A 18 5.96 -4.62 19.45
CA ASN A 18 6.46 -3.91 20.64
C ASN A 18 6.46 -4.82 21.88
N PRO A 19 7.26 -5.90 21.90
CA PRO A 19 7.36 -6.78 23.06
C PRO A 19 7.89 -6.03 24.30
N LYS A 20 7.70 -6.63 25.48
CA LYS A 20 8.18 -6.05 26.74
C LYS A 20 9.71 -6.13 26.86
N ASN A 21 10.30 -7.25 26.42
CA ASN A 21 11.73 -7.48 26.41
C ASN A 21 12.21 -7.69 24.96
N CYS A 22 13.07 -6.80 24.46
CA CYS A 22 13.63 -6.91 23.11
C CYS A 22 14.70 -8.01 23.00
N GLU A 23 15.38 -8.36 24.10
CA GLU A 23 16.45 -9.36 24.10
C GLU A 23 15.92 -10.78 23.86
N GLU A 24 14.73 -11.06 24.40
CA GLU A 24 14.01 -12.34 24.23
C GLU A 24 13.18 -12.40 22.93
N ALA A 25 13.01 -11.25 22.26
CA ALA A 25 12.19 -11.18 21.07
C ALA A 25 12.83 -11.91 19.88
N LEU A 26 11.98 -12.42 19.01
CA LEU A 26 12.36 -12.96 17.71
C LEU A 26 12.14 -11.90 16.63
N PHE A 27 13.03 -11.85 15.65
CA PHE A 27 13.06 -10.80 14.63
C PHE A 27 12.84 -11.35 13.22
N PHE A 28 12.20 -10.53 12.39
CA PHE A 28 12.02 -10.74 10.98
C PHE A 28 12.55 -9.52 10.22
N MET A 29 13.69 -9.66 9.56
CA MET A 29 14.32 -8.60 8.78
C MET A 29 13.78 -8.62 7.35
N CYS A 30 13.10 -7.55 6.97
CA CYS A 30 12.72 -7.25 5.61
C CYS A 30 13.86 -6.49 4.94
N HIS A 31 14.53 -7.17 4.02
CA HIS A 31 15.72 -6.67 3.36
C HIS A 31 15.46 -6.41 1.88
N TRP A 32 15.97 -5.31 1.34
CA TRP A 32 16.00 -5.08 -0.10
C TRP A 32 17.26 -4.35 -0.53
N LYS A 33 17.73 -4.68 -1.73
CA LYS A 33 18.91 -4.04 -2.30
C LYS A 33 18.54 -2.78 -3.06
N SER A 34 19.33 -1.72 -2.91
CA SER A 34 19.13 -0.42 -3.57
C SER A 34 19.62 -0.38 -5.03
N ASP A 35 20.46 -1.33 -5.44
CA ASP A 35 20.93 -1.50 -6.82
C ASP A 35 19.83 -2.03 -7.76
N ASN A 36 18.73 -2.51 -7.19
CA ASN A 36 17.60 -2.99 -7.96
C ASN A 36 16.69 -1.81 -8.35
N LYS A 37 16.37 -1.71 -9.64
CA LYS A 37 15.49 -0.69 -10.26
C LYS A 37 14.00 -0.83 -9.87
N TRP A 38 13.69 -1.18 -8.62
CA TRP A 38 12.31 -1.32 -8.15
C TRP A 38 11.69 0.03 -7.84
N GLY A 39 10.48 0.26 -8.32
CA GLY A 39 9.70 1.45 -7.93
C GLY A 39 9.15 1.35 -6.51
N PHE A 40 8.84 2.50 -5.90
CA PHE A 40 8.29 2.64 -4.55
C PHE A 40 7.14 1.67 -4.25
N GLY A 41 6.16 1.54 -5.17
CA GLY A 41 5.05 0.62 -4.98
C GLY A 41 5.48 -0.84 -4.85
N SER A 42 6.51 -1.30 -5.58
CA SER A 42 7.01 -2.68 -5.47
C SER A 42 7.71 -2.93 -4.14
N ILE A 43 8.52 -1.96 -3.69
CA ILE A 43 9.21 -2.03 -2.39
C ILE A 43 8.17 -2.07 -1.27
N THR A 44 7.14 -1.22 -1.36
CA THR A 44 6.09 -1.17 -0.35
C THR A 44 5.30 -2.47 -0.26
N GLN A 45 4.94 -3.08 -1.39
CA GLN A 45 4.25 -4.39 -1.37
C GLN A 45 5.11 -5.49 -0.71
N HIS A 46 6.43 -5.44 -0.90
CA HIS A 46 7.36 -6.33 -0.21
C HIS A 46 7.38 -6.10 1.30
N ILE A 47 7.43 -4.85 1.74
CA ILE A 47 7.41 -4.52 3.18
C ILE A 47 6.09 -4.97 3.82
N LEU A 48 4.95 -4.77 3.14
CA LEU A 48 3.65 -5.27 3.59
C LEU A 48 3.64 -6.79 3.73
N PHE A 49 4.23 -7.50 2.76
CA PHE A 49 4.39 -8.95 2.85
C PHE A 49 5.25 -9.35 4.05
N CYS A 50 6.41 -8.72 4.24
CA CYS A 50 7.26 -8.94 5.40
C CYS A 50 6.52 -8.69 6.72
N LEU A 51 5.71 -7.64 6.81
CA LEU A 51 4.90 -7.36 8.00
C LEU A 51 3.89 -8.47 8.28
N SER A 52 3.18 -8.95 7.25
CA SER A 52 2.26 -10.07 7.40
C SER A 52 2.95 -11.35 7.88
N MET A 53 4.16 -11.61 7.36
CA MET A 53 4.98 -12.75 7.76
C MET A 53 5.48 -12.61 9.19
N ALA A 54 5.96 -11.43 9.57
CA ALA A 54 6.40 -11.13 10.93
C ALA A 54 5.25 -11.33 11.93
N VAL A 55 4.04 -10.87 11.61
CA VAL A 55 2.85 -11.07 12.42
C VAL A 55 2.46 -12.55 12.52
N LYS A 56 2.45 -13.28 11.40
CA LYS A 56 2.18 -14.73 11.38
C LYS A 56 3.18 -15.50 12.26
N LEU A 57 4.45 -15.12 12.20
CA LEU A 57 5.53 -15.80 12.93
C LEU A 57 5.74 -15.26 14.35
N LYS A 58 4.96 -14.27 14.79
CA LYS A 58 5.10 -13.57 16.07
C LYS A 58 6.51 -13.00 16.28
N ARG A 59 7.02 -12.31 15.25
CA ARG A 59 8.35 -11.70 15.21
C ARG A 59 8.24 -10.20 15.04
N VAL A 60 9.17 -9.46 15.65
CA VAL A 60 9.32 -8.02 15.43
C VAL A 60 9.88 -7.78 14.03
N LEU A 61 9.18 -6.97 13.23
CA LEU A 61 9.64 -6.57 11.90
C LEU A 61 10.75 -5.53 12.01
N VAL A 62 11.85 -5.73 11.28
CA VAL A 62 12.86 -4.68 11.03
C VAL A 62 13.09 -4.49 9.55
N LEU A 63 13.30 -3.24 9.12
CA LEU A 63 13.52 -2.86 7.74
C LEU A 63 15.00 -2.56 7.52
N GLN A 64 15.60 -3.11 6.45
CA GLN A 64 17.02 -2.95 6.12
C GLN A 64 17.23 -2.72 4.61
N VAL A 65 18.09 -1.76 4.25
CA VAL A 65 18.45 -1.41 2.85
C VAL A 65 19.96 -1.40 2.65
N ASP A 66 20.47 -1.95 1.53
CA ASP A 66 21.91 -2.08 1.23
C ASP A 66 22.67 -0.76 0.99
N THR A 67 21.99 0.35 0.67
CA THR A 67 22.63 1.69 0.66
C THR A 67 21.73 2.69 1.38
N MET A 68 22.36 3.70 1.98
CA MET A 68 21.71 4.82 2.65
C MET A 68 20.44 5.30 1.91
N ALA A 69 19.31 5.53 2.56
CA ALA A 69 19.18 5.79 3.98
C ALA A 69 18.09 4.92 4.63
N PRO A 70 18.40 4.22 5.73
CA PRO A 70 17.40 3.93 6.77
C PRO A 70 16.53 5.17 7.06
N ASP A 71 17.12 6.36 6.93
CA ASP A 71 16.46 7.65 7.10
C ASP A 71 15.43 7.99 6.00
N ASP A 72 15.45 7.39 4.80
CA ASP A 72 14.49 7.78 3.75
C ASP A 72 13.07 7.27 4.04
N TRP A 73 12.87 6.03 4.50
CA TRP A 73 11.54 5.56 4.90
C TRP A 73 11.09 6.22 6.21
N PHE A 74 12.01 6.29 7.18
CA PHE A 74 11.70 6.81 8.51
C PHE A 74 11.55 8.33 8.58
N ASN A 75 11.92 9.08 7.54
CA ASN A 75 11.56 10.49 7.36
C ASN A 75 10.05 10.70 7.15
N TYR A 76 9.35 9.72 6.57
CA TYR A 76 7.92 9.85 6.23
C TYR A 76 7.03 9.03 7.14
N PHE A 77 7.51 7.85 7.57
CA PHE A 77 6.73 6.89 8.34
C PHE A 77 7.42 6.50 9.64
N GLN A 78 6.63 6.23 10.68
CA GLN A 78 7.13 5.71 11.93
C GLN A 78 7.70 4.29 11.75
N PRO A 79 8.69 3.89 12.57
CA PRO A 79 9.21 2.54 12.52
C PRO A 79 8.14 1.49 12.87
N PRO A 80 8.28 0.25 12.37
CA PRO A 80 7.36 -0.83 12.74
C PRO A 80 7.29 -1.07 14.25
N SER A 81 8.40 -0.94 14.96
CA SER A 81 8.51 -1.00 16.42
C SER A 81 9.02 0.35 16.95
N GLY A 82 8.41 0.85 18.02
CA GLY A 82 8.92 2.00 18.77
C GLY A 82 9.84 1.60 19.93
N LYS A 83 10.05 0.30 20.17
CA LYS A 83 10.80 -0.21 21.32
C LYS A 83 12.05 -1.00 20.95
N CYS A 84 12.02 -1.78 19.87
CA CYS A 84 13.11 -2.69 19.51
C CYS A 84 13.71 -2.33 18.15
N SER A 85 15.04 -2.28 18.06
CA SER A 85 15.81 -2.05 16.82
C SER A 85 16.91 -3.09 16.63
N LEU A 86 17.51 -3.18 15.44
CA LEU A 86 18.64 -4.09 15.23
C LEU A 86 19.87 -3.70 16.05
N ASP A 87 20.08 -2.40 16.28
CA ASP A 87 21.23 -1.90 17.06
C ASP A 87 21.17 -2.33 18.53
N SER A 88 19.97 -2.66 19.02
CA SER A 88 19.78 -3.14 20.39
C SER A 88 20.21 -4.59 20.63
N ILE A 89 20.62 -5.33 19.58
CA ILE A 89 20.84 -6.78 19.67
C ILE A 89 22.04 -7.25 18.82
N SER A 90 23.00 -7.94 19.43
CA SER A 90 24.02 -8.71 18.70
C SER A 90 23.37 -9.91 18.01
N PHE A 91 23.52 -10.00 16.69
CA PHE A 91 23.07 -11.16 15.92
C PHE A 91 24.29 -11.95 15.44
N ASP A 92 24.73 -12.92 16.25
CA ASP A 92 25.89 -13.76 15.90
C ASP A 92 25.57 -14.71 14.72
N ALA A 93 24.29 -14.99 14.47
CA ALA A 93 23.81 -15.77 13.33
C ALA A 93 22.38 -15.36 12.90
N TYR A 94 22.17 -15.12 11.60
CA TYR A 94 20.86 -14.97 10.99
C TYR A 94 20.63 -16.05 9.94
N ARG A 95 19.37 -16.51 9.81
CA ARG A 95 19.00 -17.42 8.71
C ARG A 95 18.34 -16.64 7.60
N THR A 96 18.84 -16.83 6.38
CA THR A 96 18.24 -16.25 5.18
C THR A 96 17.07 -17.10 4.76
N TRP A 97 15.94 -16.46 4.49
CA TRP A 97 14.77 -17.09 3.90
C TRP A 97 15.18 -17.79 2.60
N PRO A 98 14.88 -19.09 2.44
CA PRO A 98 15.37 -19.84 1.29
C PRO A 98 14.87 -19.19 -0.01
N LYS A 99 15.78 -19.07 -0.99
CA LYS A 99 15.37 -18.73 -2.36
C LYS A 99 14.60 -19.93 -2.88
N GLY A 100 13.36 -19.72 -3.34
CA GLY A 100 12.64 -20.77 -4.06
C GLY A 100 13.46 -21.25 -5.25
N GLU A 101 13.55 -22.56 -5.44
CA GLU A 101 14.05 -23.12 -6.68
C GLU A 101 13.04 -22.85 -7.80
N LYS A 102 13.50 -22.74 -9.06
CA LYS A 102 12.57 -22.61 -10.21
C LYS A 102 11.59 -23.78 -10.18
N GLY A 103 10.28 -23.50 -10.19
CA GLY A 103 9.23 -24.52 -10.13
C GLY A 103 8.81 -24.96 -8.72
N ASN A 104 9.61 -24.64 -7.69
CA ASN A 104 9.29 -24.93 -6.29
C ASN A 104 9.25 -23.62 -5.48
N THR A 105 8.04 -23.09 -5.29
CA THR A 105 7.76 -22.34 -4.05
C THR A 105 8.15 -23.27 -2.91
N PRO A 106 9.11 -22.90 -2.03
CA PRO A 106 9.40 -23.72 -0.88
C PRO A 106 8.07 -24.00 -0.19
N GLU A 107 7.84 -25.22 0.28
CA GLU A 107 6.76 -25.48 1.21
C GLU A 107 7.10 -24.76 2.53
N ILE A 108 6.95 -23.44 2.50
CA ILE A 108 7.02 -22.48 3.61
C ILE A 108 6.10 -22.91 4.77
N PHE A 109 5.19 -23.84 4.48
CA PHE A 109 4.02 -24.20 5.25
C PHE A 109 4.23 -25.39 6.19
N ASN A 110 5.27 -26.23 5.98
CA ASN A 110 5.58 -27.39 6.83
C ASN A 110 6.83 -27.23 7.70
N ILE A 111 7.31 -26.00 7.88
CA ILE A 111 8.52 -25.72 8.67
C ILE A 111 8.19 -25.66 10.18
N SER A 112 6.98 -26.04 10.61
CA SER A 112 6.66 -26.24 12.02
C SER A 112 7.54 -27.34 12.62
N GLY A 113 8.63 -26.94 13.29
CA GLY A 113 9.59 -27.84 13.94
C GLY A 113 11.04 -27.75 13.46
N SER A 114 11.35 -27.02 12.39
CA SER A 114 12.73 -26.90 11.92
C SER A 114 13.54 -25.87 12.73
N GLU A 115 14.88 -26.00 12.72
CA GLU A 115 15.82 -25.03 13.29
C GLU A 115 15.61 -23.59 12.80
N PHE A 116 14.90 -23.40 11.68
CA PHE A 116 14.55 -22.09 11.14
C PHE A 116 13.67 -21.28 12.10
N HIS A 117 12.72 -21.90 12.79
CA HIS A 117 11.88 -21.20 13.79
C HIS A 117 12.63 -20.85 15.07
N LYS A 118 13.71 -21.58 15.40
CA LYS A 118 14.56 -21.33 16.57
C LYS A 118 15.51 -20.15 16.38
N SER A 119 15.67 -19.68 15.14
CA SER A 119 16.63 -18.60 14.83
C SER A 119 16.13 -17.27 15.38
N LYS A 120 17.00 -16.52 16.07
CA LYS A 120 16.65 -15.20 16.63
C LYS A 120 16.27 -14.22 15.52
N LEU A 121 16.94 -14.29 14.38
CA LEU A 121 16.70 -13.44 13.22
C LEU A 121 16.48 -14.25 11.94
N ILE A 122 15.36 -13.96 11.27
CA ILE A 122 15.05 -14.46 9.93
C ILE A 122 15.13 -13.29 8.95
N LYS A 123 15.95 -13.42 7.90
CA LYS A 123 16.14 -12.40 6.86
C LYS A 123 15.41 -12.78 5.58
N LEU A 124 14.41 -12.00 5.17
CA LEU A 124 13.79 -12.12 3.85
C LEU A 124 14.30 -11.00 2.93
N THR A 125 15.01 -11.38 1.87
CA THR A 125 15.49 -10.44 0.86
C THR A 125 14.55 -10.43 -0.33
N LEU A 126 14.14 -9.23 -0.79
CA LEU A 126 13.43 -9.05 -2.06
C LEU A 126 14.31 -9.63 -3.20
N PRO A 127 13.93 -10.75 -3.82
CA PRO A 127 14.74 -11.40 -4.85
C PRO A 127 14.68 -10.63 -6.17
N ARG A 128 15.70 -10.79 -7.02
CA ARG A 128 15.54 -10.53 -8.47
C ARG A 128 14.55 -11.57 -9.00
N TRP A 129 13.48 -11.12 -9.65
CA TRP A 129 12.39 -11.91 -10.24
C TRP A 129 12.82 -13.34 -10.64
N ASN A 130 12.27 -14.36 -9.98
CA ASN A 130 12.37 -15.75 -10.41
C ASN A 130 11.21 -16.56 -9.80
N PHE A 131 9.96 -16.20 -10.12
CA PHE A 131 8.80 -16.98 -9.68
C PHE A 131 7.96 -17.44 -10.85
N THR A 132 7.68 -18.73 -10.86
CA THR A 132 6.84 -19.43 -11.84
C THR A 132 5.53 -19.94 -11.24
N ASN A 133 5.33 -19.88 -9.92
CA ASN A 133 4.17 -20.47 -9.26
C ASN A 133 3.19 -19.39 -8.77
N PHE A 134 2.19 -19.14 -9.62
CA PHE A 134 1.13 -18.16 -9.40
C PHE A 134 0.04 -18.67 -8.43
N ASP A 135 -0.09 -19.98 -8.21
CA ASP A 135 -1.28 -20.53 -7.52
C ASP A 135 -1.08 -20.87 -6.03
N LYS A 136 0.16 -21.08 -5.57
CA LYS A 136 0.47 -21.49 -4.18
C LYS A 136 0.70 -20.34 -3.21
N PHE A 137 0.65 -19.10 -3.69
CA PHE A 137 0.85 -17.92 -2.86
C PHE A 137 -0.43 -17.54 -2.12
N VAL A 138 -0.43 -17.67 -0.79
CA VAL A 138 -1.55 -17.24 0.06
C VAL A 138 -1.16 -15.92 0.73
N PRO A 139 -1.85 -14.81 0.41
CA PRO A 139 -1.68 -13.56 1.11
C PRO A 139 -1.97 -13.81 2.59
N TYR A 140 -0.99 -13.53 3.44
CA TYR A 140 -1.15 -13.67 4.87
C TYR A 140 -1.95 -12.48 5.42
N GLY A 141 -3.19 -12.35 4.97
CA GLY A 141 -4.07 -11.26 5.34
C GLY A 141 -4.57 -11.40 6.78
N LEU A 142 -5.10 -12.56 7.15
CA LEU A 142 -5.95 -12.72 8.34
C LEU A 142 -5.23 -13.16 9.63
N GLN A 143 -3.90 -13.37 9.65
CA GLN A 143 -3.21 -14.04 10.79
C GLN A 143 -3.11 -13.20 12.06
N ALA A 144 -3.36 -11.90 11.98
CA ALA A 144 -3.45 -11.06 13.17
C ALA A 144 -4.82 -11.19 13.89
N LEU A 145 -5.81 -11.82 13.26
CA LEU A 145 -7.14 -11.96 13.85
C LEU A 145 -7.30 -13.28 14.60
N ALA A 146 -8.03 -13.23 15.72
CA ALA A 146 -8.58 -14.41 16.36
C ALA A 146 -9.63 -15.07 15.45
N GLN A 147 -9.81 -16.39 15.58
CA GLN A 147 -10.77 -17.15 14.75
C GLN A 147 -12.20 -16.60 14.82
N GLU A 148 -12.61 -16.12 15.99
CA GLU A 148 -13.91 -15.48 16.18
C GLU A 148 -14.06 -14.21 15.33
N ASP A 149 -13.03 -13.35 15.31
CA ASP A 149 -13.04 -12.13 14.52
C ASP A 149 -12.95 -12.40 13.02
N ILE A 150 -12.27 -13.48 12.61
CA ILE A 150 -12.30 -13.96 11.21
C ILE A 150 -13.73 -14.35 10.82
N GLY A 151 -14.42 -15.10 11.69
CA GLY A 151 -15.82 -15.46 11.50
C GLY A 151 -16.71 -14.23 11.34
N LYS A 152 -16.61 -13.27 12.26
CA LYS A 152 -17.38 -12.01 12.19
C LYS A 152 -17.05 -11.20 10.93
N LEU A 153 -15.78 -11.11 10.55
CA LEU A 153 -15.34 -10.35 9.38
C LEU A 153 -15.92 -10.94 8.10
N ARG A 154 -15.89 -12.27 7.94
CA ARG A 154 -16.48 -12.96 6.77
C ARG A 154 -17.98 -12.75 6.62
N HIS A 155 -18.70 -12.53 7.73
CA HIS A 155 -20.12 -12.22 7.69
C HIS A 155 -20.42 -10.73 7.47
N THR A 156 -19.45 -9.84 7.65
CA THR A 156 -19.70 -8.38 7.70
C THR A 156 -18.98 -7.58 6.63
N HIS A 157 -17.88 -8.07 6.05
CA HIS A 157 -17.10 -7.38 5.04
C HIS A 157 -17.12 -8.12 3.70
N ARG A 158 -17.27 -7.39 2.59
CA ARG A 158 -17.38 -7.97 1.23
C ARG A 158 -16.10 -8.66 0.77
N CYS A 159 -14.94 -8.14 1.16
CA CYS A 159 -13.61 -8.70 0.85
C CYS A 159 -12.69 -8.81 2.08
N PRO A 160 -12.87 -9.80 2.97
CA PRO A 160 -12.07 -9.95 4.20
C PRO A 160 -10.55 -9.95 3.97
N GLU A 161 -10.08 -10.61 2.91
CA GLU A 161 -8.67 -10.75 2.57
C GLU A 161 -8.07 -9.39 2.18
N ILE A 162 -8.71 -8.65 1.27
CA ILE A 162 -8.24 -7.32 0.84
C ILE A 162 -8.32 -6.32 2.00
N TRP A 163 -9.38 -6.40 2.82
CA TRP A 163 -9.54 -5.58 4.03
C TRP A 163 -8.37 -5.77 5.00
N SER A 164 -7.97 -7.02 5.22
CA SER A 164 -6.87 -7.35 6.13
C SER A 164 -5.50 -6.87 5.62
N LEU A 165 -5.26 -6.89 4.30
CA LEU A 165 -4.10 -6.22 3.70
C LEU A 165 -4.12 -4.71 3.98
N GLY A 166 -5.30 -4.10 4.00
CA GLY A 166 -5.50 -2.72 4.42
C GLY A 166 -5.12 -2.44 5.87
N GLN A 167 -5.31 -3.39 6.78
CA GLN A 167 -4.89 -3.24 8.18
C GLN A 167 -3.37 -3.22 8.33
N TYR A 168 -2.65 -4.06 7.58
CA TYR A 168 -1.19 -3.97 7.52
C TYR A 168 -0.72 -2.65 6.89
N ALA A 169 -1.38 -2.20 5.82
CA ALA A 169 -1.08 -0.93 5.19
C ALA A 169 -1.31 0.25 6.14
N LYS A 170 -2.41 0.24 6.90
CA LYS A 170 -2.72 1.21 7.96
C LYS A 170 -1.62 1.27 9.02
N TYR A 171 -1.15 0.11 9.48
CA TYR A 171 -0.07 0.04 10.48
C TYR A 171 1.25 0.59 9.90
N LEU A 172 1.60 0.19 8.68
CA LEU A 172 2.87 0.55 8.07
C LEU A 172 2.94 2.03 7.66
N PHE A 173 1.81 2.66 7.31
CA PHE A 173 1.71 4.06 6.86
C PHE A 173 1.40 5.05 7.99
N ARG A 174 1.78 4.74 9.24
CA ARG A 174 1.77 5.74 10.32
C ARG A 174 2.77 6.84 9.99
N LEU A 175 2.29 8.06 9.78
CA LEU A 175 3.13 9.17 9.36
C LEU A 175 4.01 9.67 10.50
N GLN A 176 5.17 10.21 10.15
CA GLN A 176 5.94 11.05 11.07
C GLN A 176 5.22 12.39 11.29
N PRO A 177 5.25 12.95 12.51
CA PRO A 177 4.58 14.21 12.82
C PRO A 177 4.99 15.38 11.89
N ASP A 178 6.30 15.50 11.61
CA ASP A 178 6.82 16.58 10.76
C ASP A 178 6.34 16.47 9.30
N PHE A 179 6.26 15.23 8.81
CA PHE A 179 5.75 14.97 7.48
C PHE A 179 4.23 15.18 7.39
N GLU A 180 3.48 14.80 8.42
CA GLU A 180 2.04 15.05 8.52
C GLU A 180 1.72 16.56 8.53
N LYS A 181 2.53 17.35 9.23
CA LYS A 181 2.45 18.82 9.22
C LYS A 181 2.74 19.37 7.81
N SER A 182 3.78 18.87 7.15
CA SER A 182 4.13 19.26 5.78
C SER A 182 3.02 18.94 4.78
N LEU A 183 2.39 17.77 4.90
CA LEU A 183 1.23 17.38 4.09
C LEU A 183 0.02 18.28 4.33
N SER A 184 -0.21 18.72 5.57
CA SER A 184 -1.32 19.62 5.90
C SER A 184 -1.15 21.01 5.27
N VAL A 185 0.07 21.53 5.29
CA VAL A 185 0.43 22.78 4.58
C VAL A 185 0.24 22.62 3.08
N LEU A 186 0.72 21.50 2.50
CA LEU A 186 0.55 21.21 1.08
C LEU A 186 -0.92 21.15 0.68
N LYS A 187 -1.77 20.44 1.42
CA LYS A 187 -3.20 20.34 1.14
C LYS A 187 -3.87 21.70 1.10
N THR A 188 -3.53 22.57 2.07
CA THR A 188 -4.04 23.95 2.12
C THR A 188 -3.62 24.72 0.87
N ARG A 189 -2.34 24.65 0.49
CA ARG A 189 -1.82 25.29 -0.73
C ARG A 189 -2.51 24.79 -2.00
N LEU A 190 -2.78 23.49 -2.10
CA LEU A 190 -3.43 22.87 -3.24
C LEU A 190 -4.96 23.06 -3.25
N GLY A 191 -5.56 23.60 -2.18
CA GLY A 191 -7.02 23.60 -2.02
C GLY A 191 -7.62 22.20 -1.90
N TYR A 192 -6.83 21.21 -1.51
CA TYR A 192 -7.23 19.80 -1.37
C TYR A 192 -8.19 19.65 -0.18
N ASN A 193 -9.42 19.18 -0.42
CA ASN A 193 -10.49 19.15 0.58
C ASN A 193 -11.38 17.90 0.47
N THR A 194 -12.44 17.82 1.29
CA THR A 194 -13.39 16.69 1.36
C THR A 194 -14.41 16.66 0.21
N ASN A 195 -14.01 17.07 -0.99
CA ASN A 195 -14.74 16.88 -2.24
C ASN A 195 -13.79 16.62 -3.42
N THR A 196 -12.58 16.14 -3.13
CA THR A 196 -11.54 15.85 -4.12
C THR A 196 -11.47 14.34 -4.37
N ILE A 197 -11.55 13.92 -5.65
CA ILE A 197 -11.22 12.55 -6.05
C ILE A 197 -9.77 12.46 -6.50
N GLY A 198 -9.16 11.29 -6.39
CA GLY A 198 -7.79 11.04 -6.82
C GLY A 198 -7.74 10.23 -8.10
N ILE A 199 -6.94 10.68 -9.07
CA ILE A 199 -6.66 9.94 -10.31
C ILE A 199 -5.17 9.68 -10.42
N HIS A 200 -4.80 8.43 -10.67
CA HIS A 200 -3.42 8.04 -10.96
C HIS A 200 -3.28 7.55 -12.39
N ILE A 201 -2.57 8.33 -13.21
CA ILE A 201 -2.32 8.02 -14.63
C ILE A 201 -0.87 7.57 -14.79
N ARG A 202 -0.67 6.25 -14.92
CA ARG A 202 0.67 5.65 -15.12
C ARG A 202 1.01 5.55 -16.59
N ARG A 203 2.10 6.20 -16.99
CA ARG A 203 2.65 6.28 -18.34
C ARG A 203 4.08 5.71 -18.35
N GLY A 204 5.03 6.43 -18.95
CA GLY A 204 6.45 6.08 -18.96
C GLY A 204 6.75 4.68 -19.51
N ASP A 205 7.60 3.92 -18.81
CA ASP A 205 7.96 2.55 -19.18
C ASP A 205 6.78 1.56 -19.19
N LYS A 206 5.68 1.90 -18.52
CA LYS A 206 4.56 1.00 -18.30
C LYS A 206 3.70 0.82 -19.55
N ILE A 207 3.61 1.83 -20.42
CA ILE A 207 2.85 1.79 -21.69
C ILE A 207 3.39 0.69 -22.63
N LYS A 208 4.68 0.35 -22.51
CA LYS A 208 5.28 -0.75 -23.29
C LYS A 208 4.87 -2.15 -22.81
N LYS A 209 4.26 -2.25 -21.62
CA LYS A 209 3.98 -3.52 -20.93
C LYS A 209 2.49 -3.80 -20.74
N VAL A 210 1.65 -2.77 -20.82
CA VAL A 210 0.19 -2.88 -20.67
C VAL A 210 -0.49 -1.96 -21.68
N PRO A 211 -1.72 -2.31 -22.11
CA PRO A 211 -2.48 -1.46 -23.03
C PRO A 211 -2.63 -0.04 -22.49
N TYR A 212 -2.54 0.93 -23.40
CA TYR A 212 -2.72 2.34 -23.10
C TYR A 212 -4.17 2.60 -22.64
N THR A 213 -4.33 3.16 -21.43
CA THR A 213 -5.62 3.69 -20.97
C THR A 213 -5.73 5.17 -21.32
N SER A 214 -6.75 5.56 -22.08
CA SER A 214 -6.91 6.95 -22.53
C SER A 214 -7.35 7.88 -21.41
N ILE A 215 -7.02 9.18 -21.52
CA ILE A 215 -7.40 10.19 -20.51
C ILE A 215 -8.92 10.29 -20.39
N GLU A 216 -9.62 10.20 -21.53
CA GLU A 216 -11.08 10.23 -21.62
C GLU A 216 -11.72 9.20 -20.70
N LYS A 217 -11.14 7.99 -20.60
CA LYS A 217 -11.68 6.93 -19.73
C LYS A 217 -11.57 7.28 -18.24
N TYR A 218 -10.49 7.95 -17.83
CA TYR A 218 -10.35 8.43 -16.46
C TYR A 218 -11.36 9.55 -16.16
N ILE A 219 -11.52 10.49 -17.10
CA ILE A 219 -12.41 11.64 -16.91
C ILE A 219 -13.88 11.24 -16.98
N SER A 220 -14.30 10.36 -17.88
CA SER A 220 -15.67 9.87 -17.93
C SER A 220 -16.09 9.17 -16.64
N THR A 221 -15.17 8.40 -16.04
CA THR A 221 -15.38 7.76 -14.73
C THR A 221 -15.49 8.81 -13.61
N ALA A 222 -14.73 9.90 -13.68
CA ALA A 222 -14.83 11.02 -12.75
C ALA A 222 -16.16 11.78 -12.88
N GLU A 223 -16.62 12.03 -14.11
CA GLU A 223 -17.91 12.65 -14.40
C GLU A 223 -19.06 11.83 -13.85
N GLU A 224 -19.03 10.50 -14.03
CA GLU A 224 -20.01 9.59 -13.45
C GLU A 224 -20.04 9.70 -11.91
N TYR A 225 -18.87 9.76 -11.26
CA TYR A 225 -18.79 9.95 -9.81
C TYR A 225 -19.43 11.27 -9.36
N PHE A 226 -19.09 12.39 -9.98
CA PHE A 226 -19.61 13.70 -9.58
C PHE A 226 -21.12 13.84 -9.87
N THR A 227 -21.60 13.23 -10.96
CA THR A 227 -23.03 13.21 -11.31
C THR A 227 -23.83 12.44 -10.26
N ASN A 228 -23.34 11.26 -9.84
CA ASN A 228 -24.02 10.43 -8.85
C ASN A 228 -24.01 11.01 -7.42
N LYS A 229 -23.04 11.86 -7.08
CA LYS A 229 -22.92 12.47 -5.74
C LYS A 229 -23.97 13.57 -5.46
N ASN A 230 -24.90 13.86 -6.40
CA ASN A 230 -25.82 15.01 -6.33
C ASN A 230 -25.09 16.32 -5.99
N SER A 231 -23.94 16.54 -6.63
CA SER A 231 -23.13 17.75 -6.40
C SER A 231 -23.76 18.94 -7.12
N SER A 232 -24.90 19.42 -6.63
CA SER A 232 -25.57 20.62 -7.13
C SER A 232 -24.66 21.84 -6.92
N GLY A 233 -23.87 22.21 -7.93
CA GLY A 233 -23.12 23.47 -7.98
C GLY A 233 -21.73 23.50 -7.29
N GLY A 234 -21.18 22.35 -6.87
CA GLY A 234 -19.83 22.28 -6.30
C GLY A 234 -18.71 22.15 -7.34
N ARG A 235 -17.54 22.75 -7.11
CA ARG A 235 -16.34 22.55 -7.94
C ARG A 235 -15.95 21.07 -8.00
N ARG A 236 -15.80 20.51 -9.21
CA ARG A 236 -15.32 19.15 -9.48
C ARG A 236 -13.80 19.08 -9.31
N SER A 237 -13.35 18.91 -8.07
CA SER A 237 -11.91 18.89 -7.73
C SER A 237 -11.30 17.51 -7.94
N VAL A 238 -10.19 17.45 -8.67
CA VAL A 238 -9.48 16.20 -8.98
C VAL A 238 -8.00 16.35 -8.69
N TYR A 239 -7.48 15.50 -7.80
CA TYR A 239 -6.05 15.35 -7.57
C TYR A 239 -5.44 14.40 -8.60
N ILE A 240 -4.47 14.87 -9.38
CA ILE A 240 -3.78 14.09 -10.42
C ILE A 240 -2.38 13.72 -9.95
N ALA A 241 -2.09 12.43 -9.99
CA ALA A 241 -0.73 11.90 -9.91
C ALA A 241 -0.35 11.23 -11.24
N SER A 242 0.74 11.68 -11.85
CA SER A 242 1.27 11.09 -13.07
C SER A 242 2.78 11.22 -13.15
N ASP A 243 3.41 10.25 -13.81
CA ASP A 243 4.82 10.26 -14.19
C ASP A 243 5.08 11.04 -15.50
N GLU A 244 4.04 11.60 -16.13
CA GLU A 244 4.14 12.38 -17.36
C GLU A 244 3.57 13.80 -17.19
N GLY A 245 4.45 14.81 -17.18
CA GLY A 245 4.07 16.19 -16.91
C GLY A 245 3.15 16.85 -17.96
N LYS A 246 3.21 16.41 -19.23
CA LYS A 246 2.39 16.98 -20.32
C LYS A 246 0.88 16.81 -20.09
N ILE A 247 0.50 15.80 -19.31
CA ILE A 247 -0.90 15.47 -19.01
C ILE A 247 -1.61 16.60 -18.25
N PHE A 248 -0.91 17.36 -17.41
CA PHE A 248 -1.54 18.42 -16.61
C PHE A 248 -2.08 19.55 -17.49
N LYS A 249 -1.32 19.94 -18.51
CA LYS A 249 -1.75 20.93 -19.50
C LYS A 249 -2.91 20.41 -20.34
N GLU A 250 -2.79 19.19 -20.87
CA GLU A 250 -3.84 18.55 -21.67
C GLU A 250 -5.17 18.46 -20.92
N LEU A 251 -5.14 18.04 -19.65
CA LEU A 251 -6.34 17.96 -18.80
C LEU A 251 -7.01 19.32 -18.61
N SER A 252 -6.21 20.35 -18.32
CA SER A 252 -6.72 21.71 -18.05
C SER A 252 -7.31 22.36 -19.30
N GLU A 253 -6.74 22.09 -20.48
CA GLU A 253 -7.24 22.60 -21.76
C GLU A 253 -8.49 21.87 -22.24
N LYS A 254 -8.54 20.54 -22.08
CA LYS A 254 -9.62 19.70 -22.61
C LYS A 254 -10.85 19.62 -21.71
N TYR A 255 -10.69 19.82 -20.40
CA TYR A 255 -11.74 19.64 -19.41
C TYR A 255 -11.84 20.83 -18.44
N PRO A 256 -12.22 22.03 -18.91
CA PRO A 256 -12.23 23.26 -18.12
C PRO A 256 -13.25 23.25 -16.96
N ASP A 257 -14.25 22.36 -17.00
CA ASP A 257 -15.24 22.19 -15.92
C ASP A 257 -14.67 21.53 -14.66
N PHE A 258 -13.47 20.95 -14.76
CA PHE A 258 -12.77 20.33 -13.65
C PHE A 258 -11.70 21.26 -13.07
N THR A 259 -11.53 21.20 -11.75
CA THR A 259 -10.40 21.83 -11.06
C THR A 259 -9.34 20.77 -10.79
N PHE A 260 -8.33 20.69 -11.65
CA PHE A 260 -7.20 19.77 -11.48
C PHE A 260 -6.15 20.34 -10.52
N VAL A 261 -5.73 19.53 -9.54
CA VAL A 261 -4.67 19.88 -8.59
C VAL A 261 -3.62 18.77 -8.57
N TYR A 262 -2.35 19.13 -8.42
CA TYR A 262 -1.23 18.18 -8.44
C TYR A 262 -0.05 18.73 -7.63
N ASN A 263 0.77 17.85 -7.06
CA ASN A 263 1.90 18.25 -6.22
C ASN A 263 3.11 18.77 -7.02
N ASN A 264 3.25 18.34 -8.28
CA ASN A 264 4.45 18.63 -9.06
C ASN A 264 4.58 20.10 -9.50
N ASN A 265 5.75 20.68 -9.26
CA ASN A 265 6.20 21.85 -10.01
C ASN A 265 6.68 21.39 -11.39
N GLU A 266 6.09 21.92 -12.46
CA GLU A 266 6.41 21.60 -13.87
C GLU A 266 7.89 21.83 -14.28
N THR A 267 8.73 22.35 -13.38
CA THR A 267 9.99 23.05 -13.73
C THR A 267 11.31 22.33 -13.41
N LYS A 268 11.35 21.09 -12.88
CA LYS A 268 12.62 20.46 -12.47
C LYS A 268 13.03 19.25 -13.32
N TYR A 269 13.76 19.52 -14.40
CA TYR A 269 14.39 18.52 -15.29
C TYR A 269 15.60 17.78 -14.71
N LYS A 270 16.00 18.04 -13.46
CA LYS A 270 17.04 17.28 -12.73
C LYS A 270 16.59 17.03 -11.29
N ARG A 271 15.79 15.99 -11.06
CA ARG A 271 15.31 15.63 -9.71
C ARG A 271 16.41 14.93 -8.93
N LYS A 272 16.66 15.36 -7.68
CA LYS A 272 17.41 14.54 -6.73
C LYS A 272 16.55 13.33 -6.32
N ARG A 273 17.17 12.20 -5.98
CA ARG A 273 16.46 10.97 -5.60
C ARG A 273 15.48 11.20 -4.44
N THR A 274 15.89 11.99 -3.44
CA THR A 274 15.06 12.38 -2.28
C THR A 274 13.77 13.10 -2.68
N ASP A 275 13.85 13.99 -3.66
CA ASP A 275 12.70 14.76 -4.15
C ASP A 275 11.66 13.82 -4.80
N MET A 276 12.12 12.80 -5.53
CA MET A 276 11.24 11.81 -6.15
C MET A 276 10.52 10.92 -5.14
N PHE A 277 11.18 10.54 -4.03
CA PHE A 277 10.56 9.75 -2.96
C PHE A 277 9.50 10.56 -2.22
N ASN A 278 9.78 11.82 -1.90
CA ASN A 278 8.81 12.72 -1.29
C ASN A 278 7.57 12.90 -2.19
N GLU A 279 7.79 13.16 -3.49
CA GLU A 279 6.72 13.32 -4.49
C GLU A 279 5.80 12.08 -4.55
N ILE A 280 6.37 10.88 -4.73
CA ILE A 280 5.56 9.66 -4.88
C ILE A 280 4.86 9.26 -3.58
N ILE A 281 5.48 9.46 -2.41
CA ILE A 281 4.85 9.19 -1.11
C ILE A 281 3.69 10.15 -0.89
N THR A 282 3.90 11.43 -1.18
CA THR A 282 2.85 12.47 -1.11
C THR A 282 1.69 12.12 -2.03
N ASP A 283 1.96 11.77 -3.30
CA ASP A 283 0.94 11.34 -4.25
C ASP A 283 0.13 10.15 -3.72
N VAL A 284 0.80 9.10 -3.25
CA VAL A 284 0.13 7.91 -2.70
C VAL A 284 -0.78 8.26 -1.54
N ILE A 285 -0.33 9.12 -0.62
CA ILE A 285 -1.12 9.53 0.55
C ILE A 285 -2.33 10.37 0.13
N LEU A 286 -2.14 11.35 -0.76
CA LEU A 286 -3.24 12.19 -1.24
C LEU A 286 -4.24 11.40 -2.09
N LEU A 287 -3.80 10.44 -2.90
CA LEU A 287 -4.70 9.52 -3.62
C LEU A 287 -5.46 8.61 -2.64
N ALA A 288 -4.81 8.09 -1.60
CA ALA A 288 -5.47 7.25 -0.60
C ALA A 288 -6.45 8.04 0.26
N GLN A 289 -6.22 9.33 0.49
CA GLN A 289 -7.08 10.19 1.30
C GLN A 289 -8.27 10.79 0.56
N ALA A 290 -8.27 10.72 -0.78
CA ALA A 290 -9.33 11.25 -1.63
C ALA A 290 -10.69 10.60 -1.33
N ASP A 291 -11.79 11.22 -1.72
CA ASP A 291 -13.11 10.63 -1.51
C ASP A 291 -13.33 9.40 -2.40
N TYR A 292 -12.79 9.43 -3.62
CA TYR A 292 -12.77 8.31 -4.54
C TYR A 292 -11.42 8.19 -5.23
N PHE A 293 -11.07 6.99 -5.69
CA PHE A 293 -9.82 6.76 -6.41
C PHE A 293 -10.09 6.09 -7.75
N ILE A 294 -9.51 6.64 -8.82
CA ILE A 294 -9.54 6.06 -10.17
C ILE A 294 -8.10 5.80 -10.61
N GLY A 295 -7.81 4.59 -11.05
CA GLY A 295 -6.48 4.21 -11.46
C GLY A 295 -6.45 2.93 -12.27
N THR A 296 -5.29 2.28 -12.25
CA THR A 296 -5.05 1.00 -12.92
C THR A 296 -4.43 0.01 -11.93
N TYR A 297 -4.98 -1.19 -11.85
CA TYR A 297 -4.44 -2.25 -11.00
C TYR A 297 -3.28 -2.99 -11.64
N SER A 298 -2.95 -2.76 -12.91
CA SER A 298 -1.63 -3.16 -13.42
C SER A 298 -0.46 -2.39 -12.80
N SER A 299 -0.73 -1.23 -12.19
CA SER A 299 0.24 -0.42 -11.45
C SER A 299 0.29 -0.83 -9.96
N ASN A 300 1.50 -1.05 -9.44
CA ASN A 300 1.71 -1.26 -8.00
C ASN A 300 1.18 -0.09 -7.16
N ILE A 301 1.22 1.14 -7.70
CA ILE A 301 0.69 2.34 -7.01
C ILE A 301 -0.84 2.26 -6.90
N GLY A 302 -1.55 1.90 -7.98
CA GLY A 302 -3.01 1.77 -7.94
C GLY A 302 -3.47 0.71 -6.95
N ARG A 303 -2.77 -0.43 -6.89
CA ARG A 303 -3.02 -1.48 -5.91
C ARG A 303 -2.74 -1.05 -4.48
N LEU A 304 -1.64 -0.32 -4.25
CA LEU A 304 -1.26 0.20 -2.93
C LEU A 304 -2.28 1.22 -2.42
N VAL A 305 -2.69 2.16 -3.26
CA VAL A 305 -3.73 3.14 -2.91
C VAL A 305 -5.03 2.41 -2.53
N HIS A 306 -5.45 1.40 -3.29
CA HIS A 306 -6.62 0.62 -2.93
C HIS A 306 -6.50 -0.08 -1.57
N GLN A 307 -5.35 -0.70 -1.26
CA GLN A 307 -5.09 -1.30 0.06
C GLN A 307 -5.16 -0.27 1.18
N LEU A 308 -4.52 0.89 1.02
CA LEU A 308 -4.55 1.95 2.03
C LEU A 308 -5.97 2.42 2.31
N ARG A 309 -6.81 2.48 1.27
CA ARG A 309 -8.22 2.85 1.40
C ARG A 309 -9.02 1.82 2.20
N GLN A 310 -8.70 0.53 2.12
CA GLN A 310 -9.31 -0.48 2.99
C GLN A 310 -9.04 -0.25 4.49
N GLY A 311 -7.87 0.30 4.84
CA GLY A 311 -7.56 0.66 6.23
C GLY A 311 -8.19 1.97 6.69
N ARG A 312 -8.67 2.80 5.74
CA ARG A 312 -9.20 4.14 5.98
C ARG A 312 -10.73 4.16 6.14
N TYR A 313 -11.43 3.25 5.48
CA TYR A 313 -12.90 3.17 5.52
C TYR A 313 -13.34 1.92 6.28
N ILE A 314 -14.54 1.98 6.89
CA ILE A 314 -15.11 0.84 7.62
C ILE A 314 -15.24 -0.37 6.67
N ASP A 315 -15.76 -0.12 5.47
CA ASP A 315 -15.69 -1.00 4.31
C ASP A 315 -15.17 -0.16 3.13
N GLY A 316 -13.93 -0.40 2.72
CA GLY A 316 -13.28 0.32 1.63
C GLY A 316 -13.40 -0.39 0.27
N THR A 317 -14.16 -1.48 0.18
CA THR A 317 -14.17 -2.37 -0.99
C THR A 317 -14.45 -1.61 -2.28
N CYS A 318 -15.47 -0.75 -2.27
CA CYS A 318 -15.88 0.06 -3.43
C CYS A 318 -15.30 1.48 -3.40
N ALA A 319 -14.23 1.73 -2.63
CA ALA A 319 -13.61 3.04 -2.54
C ALA A 319 -12.70 3.36 -3.72
N SER A 320 -12.52 2.44 -4.67
CA SER A 320 -11.61 2.58 -5.80
C SER A 320 -12.18 1.95 -7.06
N HIS A 321 -11.77 2.47 -8.20
CA HIS A 321 -12.08 1.92 -9.51
C HIS A 321 -10.81 1.73 -10.34
N SER A 322 -10.69 0.56 -10.96
CA SER A 322 -9.58 0.19 -11.84
C SER A 322 -10.07 0.14 -13.29
N LEU A 323 -9.34 0.78 -14.19
CA LEU A 323 -9.72 0.90 -15.60
C LEU A 323 -9.19 -0.22 -16.50
N ASP A 324 -8.36 -1.12 -15.99
CA ASP A 324 -7.67 -2.13 -16.80
C ASP A 324 -7.94 -3.57 -16.36
N MET A 325 -7.88 -3.86 -15.06
CA MET A 325 -8.02 -5.23 -14.56
C MET A 325 -8.52 -5.31 -13.12
N GLU A 326 -8.95 -6.50 -12.74
CA GLU A 326 -9.35 -6.84 -11.38
C GLU A 326 -8.18 -6.74 -10.37
N TYR A 327 -8.53 -6.66 -9.09
CA TYR A 327 -7.52 -6.53 -8.05
C TYR A 327 -6.75 -7.85 -7.87
N PHE A 328 -5.44 -7.73 -7.71
CA PHE A 328 -4.58 -8.84 -7.35
C PHE A 328 -3.47 -8.38 -6.44
N TYR A 329 -3.06 -9.24 -5.53
CA TYR A 329 -1.94 -9.00 -4.64
C TYR A 329 -0.65 -9.53 -5.28
N VAL A 330 0.42 -8.73 -5.25
CA VAL A 330 1.75 -9.13 -5.71
C VAL A 330 2.71 -8.92 -4.56
N ALA A 331 3.49 -9.95 -4.24
CA ALA A 331 4.61 -9.84 -3.33
C ALA A 331 5.85 -10.48 -3.93
N CYS A 332 6.94 -10.46 -3.16
CA CYS A 332 8.19 -11.10 -3.57
C CYS A 332 8.09 -12.59 -3.86
N CYS A 333 7.03 -13.29 -3.45
CA CYS A 333 6.91 -14.75 -3.57
C CYS A 333 5.78 -15.22 -4.51
N GLY A 334 5.07 -14.30 -5.19
CA GLY A 334 3.99 -14.68 -6.10
C GLY A 334 2.95 -13.59 -6.32
N ILE A 335 1.93 -13.97 -7.08
CA ILE A 335 0.76 -13.17 -7.41
C ILE A 335 -0.47 -13.94 -6.94
N LYS A 336 -1.46 -13.28 -6.36
CA LYS A 336 -2.76 -13.88 -6.03
C LYS A 336 -3.89 -12.96 -6.49
N MET A 337 -4.76 -13.46 -7.36
CA MET A 337 -6.03 -12.80 -7.65
C MET A 337 -6.89 -12.80 -6.39
N LEU A 338 -7.44 -11.64 -6.03
CA LEU A 338 -8.36 -11.52 -4.91
C LEU A 338 -9.66 -10.93 -5.43
N ASN A 339 -10.72 -11.74 -5.38
CA ASN A 339 -12.01 -11.39 -5.96
C ASN A 339 -12.57 -10.17 -5.24
N MET A 340 -12.73 -9.09 -5.99
CA MET A 340 -13.58 -7.96 -5.61
C MET A 340 -15.02 -8.30 -6.03
N PRO A 341 -16.03 -7.87 -5.28
CA PRO A 341 -17.41 -8.07 -5.70
C PRO A 341 -17.66 -7.34 -7.03
N SER A 342 -18.29 -8.04 -7.96
CA SER A 342 -18.58 -7.54 -9.31
C SER A 342 -19.54 -6.34 -9.32
N ASN A 343 -20.21 -6.06 -8.21
CA ASN A 343 -21.23 -5.02 -8.07
C ASN A 343 -20.75 -3.75 -7.35
N CYS A 344 -19.44 -3.51 -7.22
CA CYS A 344 -18.94 -2.21 -6.75
C CYS A 344 -19.26 -1.12 -7.78
N GLN A 345 -20.41 -0.47 -7.60
CA GLN A 345 -20.79 0.68 -8.40
C GLN A 345 -20.23 1.97 -7.80
N ILE A 346 -20.00 2.97 -8.64
CA ILE A 346 -19.55 4.30 -8.22
C ILE A 346 -20.48 4.92 -7.15
N GLN A 347 -21.77 4.59 -7.19
CA GLN A 347 -22.77 5.02 -6.21
C GLN A 347 -22.47 4.51 -4.79
N ASP A 348 -21.84 3.34 -4.63
CA ASP A 348 -21.46 2.80 -3.31
C ASP A 348 -20.38 3.66 -2.64
N ALA A 349 -19.58 4.39 -3.41
CA ALA A 349 -18.55 5.28 -2.87
C ALA A 349 -19.12 6.46 -2.09
N SER A 350 -20.34 6.91 -2.41
CA SER A 350 -21.02 8.00 -1.69
C SER A 350 -21.43 7.62 -0.26
N LYS A 351 -21.49 6.31 0.06
CA LYS A 351 -21.92 5.76 1.35
C LYS A 351 -20.74 5.39 2.27
N LEU A 352 -19.51 5.67 1.84
CA LEU A 352 -18.30 5.29 2.58
C LEU A 352 -18.19 6.04 3.91
N GLN A 353 -18.14 5.28 5.00
CA GLN A 353 -17.87 5.81 6.33
C GLN A 353 -16.38 5.66 6.65
N ARG A 354 -15.74 6.78 7.03
CA ARG A 354 -14.34 6.79 7.45
C ARG A 354 -14.18 6.11 8.82
N VAL A 355 -13.10 5.36 9.00
CA VAL A 355 -12.65 4.93 10.32
C VAL A 355 -12.06 6.19 10.98
N ILE A 356 -12.79 6.78 11.93
CA ILE A 356 -12.30 7.90 12.73
C ILE A 356 -11.11 7.42 13.57
#